data_AF-A0A8T5H3C5-F1
#
_entry.id   AF-A0A8T5H3C5-F1
#
_cell.length_a   1.000
_cell.length_b   1.000
_cell.length_c   1.000
_cell.angle_alpha   90.00
_cell.angle_beta   90.00
_cell.angle_gamma   90.00
#
_symmetry.space_group_name_H-M   'P 1'
#
loop_
_entity.id
_entity.type
_entity.pdbx_description
1 polymer ?
#
loop_
_entity_poly.entity_id
_entity_poly.type
_entity_poly.pdbx_seq_one_letter_code
_entity_poly.pdbx_strand_id
1 'polypeptide(L)'
;MVRKKGSSLVNHKHPTKHKNHPVFRQRLTAGQKAADTVARLGGSWGFLGVFAIILIIWIVANAVLLSAKPFDPYPFILLNLCLSVVAAMQAPIILMTQNRQAERDRIDAHYDHAVNRKAEREIQQILKDIEVIKRTLREIRKK
;
A
#
# COMPACT_ATOMS: atom_id res chain seq x y z
N MET A 1 47.54 11.32 -20.28
CA MET A 1 46.95 10.64 -19.11
C MET A 1 45.62 11.32 -18.78
N VAL A 2 44.51 10.65 -19.09
CA VAL A 2 43.14 11.18 -19.06
C VAL A 2 42.55 11.02 -17.66
N ARG A 3 42.07 12.10 -17.03
CA ARG A 3 41.35 12.02 -15.75
C ARG A 3 39.87 12.32 -15.98
N LYS A 4 39.07 11.27 -16.22
CA LYS A 4 37.60 11.32 -16.14
C LYS A 4 37.22 11.62 -14.69
N LYS A 5 36.68 12.80 -14.41
CA LYS A 5 36.01 13.08 -13.14
C LYS A 5 34.54 12.70 -13.32
N GLY A 6 34.19 11.56 -12.73
CA GLY A 6 32.85 10.98 -12.78
C GLY A 6 31.80 11.96 -12.28
N SER A 7 30.73 12.02 -13.07
CA SER A 7 29.42 12.59 -12.82
C SER A 7 29.00 12.51 -11.36
N SER A 8 28.83 13.68 -10.73
CA SER A 8 28.09 13.82 -9.49
C SER A 8 26.67 13.32 -9.71
N LEU A 9 26.34 12.19 -9.09
CA LEU A 9 25.02 11.60 -9.08
C LEU A 9 24.02 12.68 -8.61
N VAL A 10 23.12 13.07 -9.50
CA VAL A 10 21.99 13.93 -9.18
C VAL A 10 21.19 13.18 -8.12
N ASN A 11 21.23 13.68 -6.89
CA ASN A 11 20.42 13.18 -5.79
C ASN A 11 18.97 13.58 -6.09
N HIS A 12 18.25 12.74 -6.84
CA HIS A 12 16.80 12.82 -6.95
C HIS A 12 16.20 12.42 -5.60
N LYS A 13 16.21 13.36 -4.64
CA LYS A 13 15.26 13.30 -3.53
C LYS A 13 13.87 13.34 -4.17
N HIS A 14 13.16 12.22 -4.12
CA HIS A 14 11.75 12.15 -4.50
C HIS A 14 11.01 13.31 -3.84
N PRO A 15 10.25 14.13 -4.59
CA PRO A 15 9.59 15.29 -4.04
C PRO A 15 8.67 14.87 -2.89
N THR A 16 8.82 15.59 -1.78
CA THR A 16 8.07 15.45 -0.54
C THR A 16 6.58 15.28 -0.79
N LYS A 17 5.96 14.28 -0.15
CA LYS A 17 4.50 14.02 -0.13
C LYS A 17 3.69 15.31 -0.27
N HIS A 18 3.10 15.54 -1.44
CA HIS A 18 2.25 16.70 -1.68
C HIS A 18 1.05 16.60 -0.72
N LYS A 19 0.92 17.53 0.24
CA LYS A 19 -0.23 17.58 1.17
C LYS A 19 -1.58 17.68 0.45
N ASN A 20 -1.57 18.03 -0.84
CA ASN A 20 -2.72 18.14 -1.72
C ASN A 20 -3.00 16.86 -2.54
N HIS A 21 -2.31 15.75 -2.26
CA HIS A 21 -2.52 14.50 -2.99
C HIS A 21 -3.94 13.96 -2.76
N PRO A 22 -4.70 13.65 -3.82
CA PRO A 22 -6.13 13.32 -3.74
C PRO A 22 -6.45 12.14 -2.80
N VAL A 23 -5.57 11.13 -2.72
CA VAL A 23 -5.73 9.96 -1.83
C VAL A 23 -5.78 10.31 -0.33
N PHE A 24 -5.16 11.42 0.11
CA PHE A 24 -5.17 11.84 1.51
C PHE A 24 -6.40 12.67 1.90
N ARG A 25 -7.23 13.07 0.92
CA ARG A 25 -8.44 13.87 1.18
C ARG A 25 -9.66 13.02 1.56
N GLN A 26 -9.60 11.70 1.39
CA GLN A 26 -10.67 10.81 1.82
C GLN A 26 -10.69 10.69 3.34
N ARG A 27 -11.72 11.27 3.98
CA ARG A 27 -12.04 10.99 5.37
C ARG A 27 -12.52 9.54 5.49
N LEU A 28 -11.69 8.68 6.06
CA LEU A 28 -12.08 7.30 6.39
C LEU A 28 -13.27 7.32 7.36
N THR A 29 -14.34 6.62 7.01
CA THR A 29 -15.47 6.39 7.94
C THR A 29 -15.02 5.51 9.11
N ALA A 30 -15.76 5.55 10.23
CA ALA A 30 -15.40 4.76 11.42
C ALA A 30 -15.30 3.24 11.12
N GLY A 31 -16.20 2.72 10.27
CA GLY A 31 -16.15 1.33 9.81
C GLY A 31 -14.92 1.01 8.97
N GLN A 32 -14.46 1.95 8.12
CA GLN A 32 -13.24 1.77 7.33
C GLN A 32 -11.98 1.75 8.21
N LYS A 33 -11.94 2.53 9.29
CA LYS A 33 -10.83 2.49 10.27
C LYS A 33 -10.80 1.17 11.04
N ALA A 34 -11.96 0.65 11.42
CA ALA A 34 -12.07 -0.64 12.09
C ALA A 34 -11.61 -1.78 11.14
N ALA A 35 -12.10 -1.78 9.90
CA ALA A 35 -11.70 -2.75 8.88
C ALA A 35 -10.18 -2.71 8.60
N ASP A 36 -9.56 -1.52 8.55
CA ASP A 36 -8.12 -1.38 8.37
C ASP A 36 -7.31 -1.93 9.54
N THR A 37 -7.82 -1.74 10.75
CA THR A 37 -7.19 -2.28 11.96
C THR A 37 -7.27 -3.81 11.96
N VAL A 38 -8.44 -4.37 11.63
CA VAL A 38 -8.64 -5.82 11.53
C VAL A 38 -7.83 -6.42 10.38
N ALA A 39 -7.77 -5.77 9.21
CA ALA A 39 -6.97 -6.25 8.09
C ALA A 39 -5.46 -6.26 8.41
N ARG A 40 -4.99 -5.25 9.15
CA ARG A 40 -3.58 -5.17 9.57
C ARG A 40 -3.23 -6.19 10.65
N LEU A 41 -4.19 -6.51 11.53
CA LEU A 41 -4.04 -7.56 12.55
C LEU A 41 -4.13 -8.95 11.92
N GLY A 42 -5.12 -9.20 11.06
CA GLY A 42 -5.36 -10.48 10.40
C GLY A 42 -4.33 -10.86 9.33
N GLY A 43 -3.65 -9.88 8.72
CA GLY A 43 -2.60 -10.09 7.73
C GLY A 43 -1.18 -10.27 8.31
N SER A 44 -1.01 -10.23 9.64
CA SER A 44 0.30 -10.38 10.28
C SER A 44 0.66 -11.85 10.48
N TRP A 45 1.89 -12.22 10.16
CA TRP A 45 2.44 -13.55 10.44
C TRP A 45 2.34 -13.95 11.92
N GLY A 46 2.40 -12.97 12.84
CA GLY A 46 2.24 -13.21 14.28
C GLY A 46 0.82 -13.60 14.70
N PHE A 47 -0.21 -13.05 14.03
CA PHE A 47 -1.61 -13.38 14.34
C PHE A 47 -1.93 -14.82 13.95
N LEU A 48 -1.41 -15.28 12.80
CA LEU A 48 -1.56 -16.66 12.36
C LEU A 48 -0.94 -17.65 13.37
N GLY A 49 0.24 -17.32 13.91
CA GLY A 49 0.90 -18.12 14.94
C GLY A 49 0.10 -18.23 16.23
N VAL A 50 -0.41 -17.11 16.75
CA VAL A 50 -1.26 -17.09 17.96
C VAL A 50 -2.56 -17.86 17.74
N PHE A 51 -3.21 -17.67 16.60
CA PHE A 51 -4.44 -18.38 16.24
C PHE A 51 -4.22 -19.91 16.18
N ALA A 52 -3.11 -20.36 15.57
CA ALA A 52 -2.75 -21.78 15.52
C ALA A 52 -2.49 -22.37 16.92
N ILE A 53 -1.80 -21.63 17.80
CA ILE A 53 -1.56 -22.06 19.19
C ILE A 53 -2.88 -22.25 19.94
N ILE A 54 -3.83 -21.31 19.81
CA ILE A 54 -5.15 -21.42 20.45
C ILE A 54 -5.90 -22.66 19.96
N LEU A 55 -5.86 -22.96 18.65
CA LEU A 55 -6.47 -24.16 18.09
C LEU A 55 -5.85 -25.44 18.67
N ILE A 56 -4.52 -25.49 18.78
CA ILE A 56 -3.81 -26.64 19.38
C ILE A 56 -4.23 -26.81 20.85
N ILE A 57 -4.26 -25.72 21.62
CA ILE A 57 -4.71 -25.75 23.02
C ILE A 57 -6.15 -26.27 23.13
N TRP A 58 -7.05 -25.83 22.23
CA TRP A 58 -8.45 -26.27 22.21
C TRP A 58 -8.58 -27.78 21.91
N ILE A 59 -7.81 -28.27 20.93
CA ILE A 59 -7.78 -29.69 20.57
C ILE A 59 -7.25 -30.52 21.75
N VAL A 60 -6.12 -30.12 22.35
CA VAL A 60 -5.54 -30.84 23.50
C VAL A 60 -6.48 -30.82 24.71
N ALA A 61 -7.12 -29.68 25.01
CA ALA A 61 -8.08 -29.57 26.09
C ALA A 61 -9.29 -30.51 25.88
N ASN A 62 -9.88 -30.54 24.68
CA ASN A 62 -11.01 -31.43 24.40
C ASN A 62 -10.62 -32.91 24.32
N ALA A 63 -9.43 -33.23 23.81
CA ALA A 63 -8.96 -34.61 23.67
C ALA A 63 -8.49 -35.23 25.00
N VAL A 64 -7.76 -34.47 25.82
CA VAL A 64 -7.07 -34.99 27.03
C VAL A 64 -7.79 -34.62 28.32
N LEU A 65 -8.37 -33.41 28.42
CA LEU A 65 -8.92 -32.90 29.68
C LEU A 65 -10.40 -33.24 29.88
N LEU A 66 -11.14 -33.43 28.78
CA LEU A 66 -12.57 -33.79 28.80
C LEU A 66 -12.85 -35.23 28.36
N SER A 67 -11.88 -36.16 28.46
CA SER A 67 -12.06 -37.55 28.00
C SER A 67 -13.24 -38.30 28.64
N ALA A 68 -13.74 -37.85 29.80
CA ALA A 68 -14.93 -38.41 30.46
C ALA A 68 -16.27 -37.81 29.97
N LYS A 69 -16.26 -36.58 29.44
CA LYS A 69 -17.46 -35.91 28.89
C LYS A 69 -17.03 -34.84 27.87
N PRO A 70 -16.60 -35.25 26.66
CA PRO A 70 -16.05 -34.32 25.67
C PRO A 70 -17.13 -33.35 25.19
N PHE A 71 -16.83 -32.05 25.24
CA PHE A 71 -17.71 -30.99 24.74
C PHE A 71 -17.77 -30.98 23.20
N ASP A 72 -16.64 -31.25 22.54
CA ASP A 72 -16.53 -31.45 21.09
C ASP A 72 -15.75 -32.76 20.80
N PRO A 73 -16.43 -33.91 20.70
CA PRO A 73 -15.79 -35.20 20.42
C PRO A 73 -15.15 -35.23 19.03
N TYR A 74 -14.08 -36.00 18.86
CA TYR A 74 -13.50 -36.28 17.54
C TYR A 74 -14.61 -36.81 16.61
N PRO A 75 -14.90 -36.19 15.45
CA PRO A 75 -14.01 -35.38 14.58
C PRO A 75 -14.10 -33.83 14.71
N PHE A 76 -14.44 -33.28 15.88
CA PHE A 76 -14.49 -31.83 16.18
C PHE A 76 -15.44 -31.02 15.27
N ILE A 77 -16.74 -31.33 15.34
CA ILE A 77 -17.76 -30.75 14.46
C ILE A 77 -17.92 -29.23 14.66
N LEU A 78 -17.80 -28.76 15.91
CA LEU A 78 -17.96 -27.34 16.23
C LEU A 78 -16.75 -26.54 15.77
N LEU A 79 -15.54 -27.07 15.98
CA LEU A 79 -14.31 -26.46 15.49
C LEU A 79 -14.34 -26.33 13.96
N ASN A 80 -14.72 -27.40 13.27
CA ASN A 80 -14.79 -27.42 11.81
C ASN A 80 -15.83 -26.42 11.27
N LEU A 81 -17.00 -26.33 11.91
CA LEU A 81 -18.01 -25.35 11.55
C LEU A 81 -17.49 -23.91 11.73
N CYS A 82 -16.85 -23.62 12.85
CA CYS A 82 -16.31 -22.29 13.14
C CYS A 82 -15.23 -21.88 12.14
N LEU A 83 -14.28 -22.78 11.86
CA LEU A 83 -13.22 -22.57 10.87
C LEU A 83 -13.78 -22.35 9.46
N SER A 84 -14.83 -23.09 9.09
CA SER A 84 -15.47 -22.97 7.78
C SER A 84 -16.11 -21.59 7.59
N VAL A 85 -16.82 -21.08 8.60
CA VAL A 85 -17.42 -19.73 8.57
C VAL A 85 -16.34 -18.65 8.51
N VAL A 86 -15.26 -18.78 9.30
CA VAL A 86 -14.14 -17.83 9.27
C VAL A 86 -13.48 -17.81 7.89
N ALA A 87 -13.20 -18.98 7.31
CA ALA A 87 -12.60 -19.09 5.98
C ALA A 87 -13.52 -18.51 4.89
N ALA A 88 -14.83 -18.79 4.94
CA ALA A 88 -15.81 -18.26 3.99
C ALA A 88 -15.87 -16.71 4.03
N MET A 89 -15.70 -16.11 5.20
CA MET A 89 -15.69 -14.65 5.37
C MET A 89 -14.38 -13.99 4.90
N GLN A 90 -13.28 -14.73 4.82
CA GLN A 90 -11.97 -14.16 4.42
C GLN A 90 -11.98 -13.67 2.97
N ALA A 91 -12.51 -14.46 2.03
CA ALA A 91 -12.52 -14.12 0.61
C ALA A 91 -13.16 -12.75 0.29
N PRO A 92 -14.37 -12.40 0.79
CA PRO A 92 -14.98 -11.10 0.54
C PRO A 92 -14.24 -9.96 1.25
N ILE A 93 -13.68 -10.17 2.45
CA ILE A 93 -12.89 -9.14 3.14
C ILE A 93 -11.61 -8.85 2.35
N ILE A 94 -10.93 -9.88 1.88
CA ILE A 94 -9.76 -9.76 1.01
C ILE A 94 -10.16 -9.03 -0.28
N LEU A 95 -11.29 -9.39 -0.90
CA LEU A 95 -11.76 -8.74 -2.13
C LEU A 95 -12.12 -7.26 -1.90
N MET A 96 -12.79 -6.92 -0.79
CA MET A 96 -13.14 -5.53 -0.44
C MET A 96 -11.89 -4.69 -0.16
N THR A 97 -10.91 -5.26 0.54
CA THR A 97 -9.64 -4.57 0.82
C THR A 97 -8.81 -4.40 -0.46
N GLN A 98 -8.76 -5.43 -1.33
CA GLN A 98 -8.11 -5.37 -2.65
C GLN A 98 -8.76 -4.33 -3.56
N ASN A 99 -10.09 -4.33 -3.69
CA ASN A 99 -10.82 -3.37 -4.53
C ASN A 99 -10.52 -1.92 -4.11
N ARG A 100 -10.39 -1.69 -2.80
CA ARG A 100 -10.04 -0.37 -2.26
C ARG A 100 -8.57 0.00 -2.48
N GLN A 101 -7.65 -0.95 -2.42
CA GLN A 101 -6.23 -0.70 -2.75
C GLN A 101 -6.08 -0.38 -4.24
N ALA A 102 -6.74 -1.15 -5.12
CA ALA A 102 -6.73 -0.90 -6.56
C ALA A 102 -7.24 0.50 -6.93
N GLU A 103 -8.30 0.99 -6.26
CA GLU A 103 -8.80 2.36 -6.47
C GLU A 103 -7.79 3.42 -6.02
N ARG A 104 -7.09 3.21 -4.89
CA ARG A 104 -6.01 4.11 -4.44
C ARG A 104 -4.86 4.13 -5.43
N ASP A 105 -4.41 2.96 -5.87
CA ASP A 105 -3.32 2.81 -6.84
C ASP A 105 -3.66 3.50 -8.17
N ARG A 106 -4.92 3.39 -8.62
CA ARG A 106 -5.41 4.07 -9.81
C ARG A 106 -5.37 5.59 -9.67
N ILE A 107 -5.81 6.13 -8.54
CA ILE A 107 -5.79 7.58 -8.27
C ILE A 107 -4.34 8.08 -8.23
N ASP A 108 -3.45 7.34 -7.56
CA ASP A 108 -2.02 7.65 -7.48
C ASP A 108 -1.39 7.70 -8.88
N ALA A 109 -1.66 6.69 -9.73
CA ALA A 109 -1.18 6.66 -11.11
C ALA A 109 -1.68 7.86 -11.93
N HIS A 110 -2.98 8.18 -11.85
CA HIS A 110 -3.53 9.35 -12.55
C HIS A 110 -2.91 10.68 -12.08
N TYR A 111 -2.68 10.82 -10.78
CA TYR A 111 -2.06 12.02 -10.23
C TYR A 111 -0.61 12.17 -10.69
N ASP A 112 0.18 11.09 -10.63
CA ASP A 112 1.57 11.09 -11.10
C ASP A 112 1.67 11.43 -12.58
N HIS A 113 0.79 10.85 -13.42
CA HIS A 113 0.69 11.23 -14.82
C HIS A 113 0.37 12.72 -15.04
N ALA A 114 -0.53 13.29 -14.25
CA ALA A 114 -0.89 14.70 -14.36
C ALA A 114 0.27 15.63 -13.93
N VAL A 115 0.99 15.27 -12.87
CA VAL A 115 2.19 15.99 -12.41
C VAL A 115 3.29 15.92 -13.44
N ASN A 116 3.57 14.75 -14.01
CA ASN A 116 4.61 14.57 -15.01
C ASN A 116 4.32 15.39 -16.29
N ARG A 117 3.06 15.39 -16.76
CA ARG A 117 2.62 16.24 -17.87
C ARG A 117 2.77 17.74 -17.57
N LYS A 118 2.56 18.16 -16.33
CA LYS A 118 2.76 19.55 -15.91
C LYS A 118 4.24 19.91 -15.94
N ALA A 119 5.10 19.06 -15.38
CA ALA A 119 6.55 19.24 -15.39
C ALA A 119 7.09 19.31 -16.83
N GLU A 120 6.61 18.46 -17.73
CA GLU A 120 6.99 18.49 -19.15
C GLU A 120 6.70 19.86 -19.80
N ARG A 121 5.51 20.42 -19.58
CA ARG A 121 5.14 21.75 -20.09
C ARG A 121 6.02 22.85 -19.51
N GLU A 122 6.29 22.80 -18.20
CA GLU A 122 7.16 23.79 -17.53
C GLU A 122 8.59 23.73 -18.07
N ILE A 123 9.13 22.53 -18.32
CA ILE A 123 10.45 22.34 -18.96
C ILE A 123 10.45 22.92 -20.38
N GLN A 124 9.42 22.63 -21.19
CA GLN A 124 9.31 23.19 -22.54
C GLN A 124 9.25 24.72 -22.52
N GLN A 125 8.57 25.32 -21.53
CA GLN A 125 8.54 26.76 -21.37
C GLN A 125 9.92 27.33 -21.03
N ILE A 126 10.63 26.73 -20.07
CA ILE A 126 11.99 27.14 -19.70
C ILE A 126 12.95 27.04 -20.89
N LEU A 127 12.84 25.98 -21.70
CA LEU A 127 13.67 25.82 -22.91
C LEU A 127 13.43 26.94 -23.93
N LYS A 128 12.17 27.35 -24.13
CA LYS A 128 11.83 28.50 -24.99
C LYS A 128 12.42 29.79 -24.44
N ASP A 129 12.28 30.03 -23.14
CA ASP A 129 12.80 31.24 -22.49
C ASP A 129 14.34 31.31 -22.61
N ILE A 130 15.03 30.17 -22.46
CA ILE A 130 16.49 30.05 -22.69
C ILE A 130 16.85 30.38 -24.14
N GLU A 131 16.08 29.90 -25.12
CA GLU A 131 16.33 30.20 -26.53
C GLU A 131 16.19 31.70 -26.83
N VAL A 132 15.16 32.33 -26.26
CA VAL A 132 14.94 33.78 -26.35
C VAL A 132 16.12 34.53 -25.76
N ILE A 133 16.56 34.19 -24.55
CA ILE A 133 17.73 34.82 -23.91
C ILE A 133 19.00 34.64 -24.76
N LYS A 134 19.25 33.43 -25.28
CA LYS A 134 20.38 33.16 -26.18
C LYS A 134 20.32 33.96 -27.47
N ARG A 135 19.13 34.24 -27.99
CA ARG A 135 18.94 35.08 -29.18
C ARG A 135 19.26 36.54 -28.86
N THR A 136 18.70 37.08 -27.79
CA THR A 136 18.95 38.46 -27.33
C THR A 136 20.44 38.71 -27.06
N LEU A 137 21.14 37.78 -26.39
CA LEU A 137 22.58 37.90 -26.17
C LEU A 137 23.41 37.89 -27.46
N ARG A 138 22.99 37.13 -28.48
CA ARG A 138 23.66 37.11 -29.79
C ARG A 138 23.50 38.44 -30.53
N GLU A 139 22.34 39.07 -30.44
CA GLU A 139 22.09 40.39 -31.04
C GLU A 139 22.91 41.48 -30.36
N ILE A 140 22.99 41.47 -29.02
CA ILE A 140 23.83 42.43 -28.27
C ILE A 140 25.31 42.28 -28.65
N ARG A 141 25.82 41.05 -28.78
CA ARG A 141 27.23 40.80 -29.16
C ARG A 141 27.58 41.25 -30.59
N LYS A 142 26.59 41.40 -31.47
CA LYS A 142 26.81 41.85 -32.86
C LYS A 142 26.85 43.37 -32.99
N LYS A 143 26.39 44.11 -31.98
CA LYS A 143 26.58 45.56 -31.86
C LYS A 143 27.90 45.87 -31.18
#